data_AF-A0AA88KR56-F1
#
_entry.id   AF-A0AA88KR56-F1
#
_cell.length_a   1.000
_cell.length_b   1.000
_cell.length_c   1.000
_cell.angle_alpha   90.00
_cell.angle_beta   90.00
_cell.angle_gamma   90.00
#
_symmetry.space_group_name_H-M   'P 1'
#
loop_
_entity.id
_entity.type
_entity.pdbx_description
1 polymer ?
#
loop_
_entity_poly.entity_id
_entity_poly.type
_entity_poly.pdbx_seq_one_letter_code
_entity_poly.pdbx_strand_id
1 'polypeptide(L)'
;MVNADVRKAFDTSSHEEILKCKEGFHPFLIKIVESFLSERKQKTKYKNNPPNTTTLTCGIPQGTKLGECTIHLKPGAVPTLHPVKCEPFALHDKLESELEQLEKNREL
;
A
#
# COMPACT_ATOMS: atom_id res chain seq x y z
N MET A 1 -30.23 2.70 -0.55
CA MET A 1 -28.80 2.31 -0.55
C MET A 1 -28.03 3.49 0.02
N VAL A 2 -27.45 3.35 1.21
CA VAL A 2 -26.72 4.43 1.88
C VAL A 2 -25.24 4.21 1.61
N ASN A 3 -24.61 5.12 0.88
CA ASN A 3 -23.16 5.14 0.74
C ASN A 3 -22.59 5.93 1.93
N ALA A 4 -21.90 5.23 2.82
CA ALA A 4 -21.17 5.84 3.92
C ALA A 4 -19.69 5.93 3.53
N ASP A 5 -19.13 7.14 3.60
CA ASP A 5 -17.70 7.37 3.38
C ASP A 5 -16.95 7.21 4.71
N VAL A 6 -15.88 6.41 4.71
CA VAL A 6 -15.11 6.09 5.91
C VAL A 6 -13.89 7.00 5.96
N ARG A 7 -13.93 7.98 6.87
CA ARG A 7 -12.79 8.90 7.07
C ARG A 7 -11.54 8.10 7.47
N LYS A 8 -10.45 8.32 6.72
CA LYS A 8 -9.12 7.76 7.00
C LYS A 8 -9.10 6.24 7.14
N ALA A 9 -9.84 5.53 6.28
CA ALA A 9 -9.97 4.07 6.29
C ALA A 9 -8.62 3.33 6.45
N PHE A 10 -7.58 3.78 5.75
CA PHE A 10 -6.23 3.23 5.90
C PHE A 10 -5.66 3.42 7.31
N ASP A 11 -5.80 4.59 7.93
CA ASP A 11 -5.23 4.89 9.24
C ASP A 11 -6.02 4.24 10.39
N THR A 12 -7.32 4.00 10.19
CA THR A 12 -8.23 3.53 11.25
C THR A 12 -8.45 2.02 11.25
N SER A 13 -7.92 1.30 10.26
CA SER A 13 -8.12 -0.16 10.14
C SER A 13 -7.41 -0.90 11.28
N SER A 14 -8.16 -1.63 12.10
CA SER A 14 -7.62 -2.43 13.21
C SER A 14 -6.89 -3.67 12.68
N HIS A 15 -5.66 -3.88 13.15
CA HIS A 15 -4.90 -5.08 12.76
C HIS A 15 -5.59 -6.35 13.28
N GLU A 16 -6.15 -6.31 14.49
CA GLU A 16 -6.83 -7.46 15.09
C GLU A 16 -8.07 -7.87 14.27
N GLU A 17 -8.86 -6.91 13.79
CA GLU A 17 -10.07 -7.20 13.00
C GLU A 17 -9.73 -7.75 11.61
N ILE A 18 -8.72 -7.21 10.95
CA ILE A 18 -8.21 -7.76 9.68
C ILE A 18 -7.73 -9.20 9.89
N LEU A 19 -7.06 -9.46 11.01
CA LEU A 19 -6.58 -10.78 11.40
C LEU A 19 -7.69 -11.69 11.96
N LYS A 20 -8.91 -11.22 12.19
CA LYS A 20 -10.05 -12.12 12.48
C LYS A 20 -10.66 -12.66 11.19
N CYS A 21 -10.58 -11.93 10.09
CA CYS A 21 -11.07 -12.33 8.76
C CYS A 21 -10.17 -13.36 8.04
N LYS A 22 -9.41 -14.18 8.78
CA LYS A 22 -8.48 -15.18 8.23
C LYS A 22 -9.16 -16.40 7.63
N GLU A 23 -10.41 -16.67 8.05
CA GLU A 23 -11.13 -17.86 7.61
C GLU A 23 -11.38 -17.81 6.08
N GLY A 24 -11.04 -18.90 5.39
CA GLY A 24 -11.18 -19.02 3.94
C GLY A 24 -10.01 -18.46 3.12
N PHE A 25 -8.94 -17.97 3.75
CA PHE A 25 -7.70 -17.58 3.06
C PHE A 25 -6.61 -18.64 3.17
N HIS A 26 -5.75 -18.71 2.16
CA HIS A 26 -4.61 -19.63 2.17
C HIS A 26 -3.62 -19.27 3.31
N PRO A 27 -3.09 -20.25 4.08
CA PRO A 27 -2.20 -19.99 5.22
C PRO A 27 -0.98 -19.11 4.91
N PHE A 28 -0.45 -19.23 3.69
CA PHE A 28 0.65 -18.38 3.22
C PHE A 28 0.27 -16.89 3.14
N LEU A 29 -0.93 -16.57 2.66
CA LEU A 29 -1.41 -15.18 2.59
C LEU A 29 -1.62 -14.60 3.98
N ILE A 30 -2.18 -15.41 4.90
CA ILE A 30 -2.35 -15.03 6.30
C ILE A 30 -0.99 -14.66 6.90
N LYS A 31 0.05 -15.47 6.68
CA LYS A 31 1.40 -15.21 7.19
C LYS A 31 2.03 -13.93 6.62
N ILE A 32 1.76 -13.61 5.35
CA ILE A 32 2.22 -12.35 4.73
C ILE A 32 1.50 -11.15 5.35
N VAL A 33 0.17 -11.23 5.53
CA VAL A 33 -0.61 -10.14 6.13
C VAL A 33 -0.21 -9.95 7.59
N GLU A 34 -0.03 -11.04 8.34
CA GLU A 34 0.49 -11.01 9.71
C GLU A 34 1.86 -10.34 9.77
N SER A 35 2.82 -10.75 8.94
CA SER A 35 4.16 -10.13 8.95
C SER A 35 4.15 -8.66 8.51
N PHE A 36 3.20 -8.28 7.66
CA PHE A 36 3.05 -6.90 7.18
C PHE A 36 2.44 -5.95 8.21
N LEU A 37 1.51 -6.45 9.04
CA LEU A 37 0.81 -5.67 10.06
C LEU A 37 1.47 -5.76 11.45
N SER A 38 2.17 -6.86 11.76
CA SER A 38 2.75 -7.10 13.08
C SER A 38 3.97 -6.21 13.38
N GLU A 39 4.16 -5.88 14.66
CA GLU A 39 5.34 -5.19 15.22
C GLU A 39 5.72 -3.86 14.53
N ARG A 40 4.76 -3.22 13.86
CA ARG A 40 4.98 -1.94 13.19
C ARG A 40 5.32 -0.87 14.22
N LYS A 41 6.41 -0.16 14.01
CA LYS A 41 6.83 0.97 14.84
C LYS A 41 6.81 2.24 14.01
N GLN A 42 6.19 3.28 14.53
CA GLN A 42 6.25 4.62 13.97
C GLN A 42 7.15 5.48 14.84
N LYS A 43 8.08 6.19 14.20
CA LYS A 43 8.92 7.18 14.86
C LYS A 43 8.44 8.57 14.48
N THR A 44 8.01 9.34 15.46
CA THR A 44 7.55 10.72 15.24
C THR A 44 8.51 11.71 15.87
N LYS A 45 8.95 12.70 15.11
CA LYS A 45 9.68 13.87 15.61
C LYS A 45 8.81 15.10 15.37
N TYR A 46 8.53 15.86 16.42
CA TYR A 46 7.76 17.09 16.31
C TYR A 46 8.53 18.26 16.92
N LYS A 47 8.91 19.23 16.08
CA LYS A 47 9.70 20.41 16.46
C LYS A 47 10.97 20.02 17.25
N ASN A 48 11.14 20.60 18.45
CA ASN A 48 12.28 20.41 19.34
C ASN A 48 12.13 19.19 20.28
N ASN A 49 11.04 18.41 20.15
CA ASN A 49 10.89 17.22 20.96
C ASN A 49 11.75 16.07 20.42
N PRO A 50 12.38 15.27 21.30
CA PRO A 50 13.10 14.08 20.89
C PRO A 50 12.14 13.10 20.19
N PRO A 51 12.65 12.31 19.24
CA PRO A 51 11.81 11.40 18.47
C PRO A 51 11.25 10.30 19.36
N ASN A 52 9.92 10.19 19.41
CA ASN A 52 9.24 9.11 20.12
C ASN A 52 8.98 7.94 19.16
N THR A 53 9.09 6.71 19.66
CA THR A 53 8.76 5.50 18.90
C THR A 53 7.56 4.84 19.53
N THR A 54 6.52 4.59 18.74
CA THR A 54 5.27 3.99 19.19
C THR A 54 4.94 2.79 18.31
N THR A 55 4.55 1.69 18.94
CA THR A 55 4.05 0.51 18.23
C THR A 55 2.64 0.80 17.71
N LEU A 56 2.41 0.53 16.44
CA LEU A 56 1.11 0.70 15.80
C LEU A 56 0.29 -0.57 15.94
N THR A 57 -0.96 -0.42 16.37
CA THR A 57 -1.95 -1.52 16.49
C THR A 57 -3.08 -1.39 15.45
N CYS A 58 -3.08 -0.30 14.70
CA CYS A 58 -4.00 -0.01 13.61
C CYS A 58 -3.24 0.74 12.52
N GLY A 59 -3.87 0.84 11.35
CA GLY A 59 -3.31 1.56 10.22
C GLY A 59 -2.64 0.63 9.21
N ILE A 60 -2.97 0.82 7.94
CA ILE A 60 -2.38 0.17 6.79
C ILE A 60 -1.53 1.20 6.03
N PRO A 61 -0.29 0.88 5.64
CA PRO A 61 0.57 1.79 4.88
C PRO A 61 -0.02 2.16 3.52
N GLN A 62 -0.26 3.45 3.33
CA GLN A 62 -0.62 3.99 2.02
C GLN A 62 0.56 3.92 1.05
N GLY A 63 0.26 3.71 -0.24
CA GLY A 63 1.28 3.60 -1.29
C GLY A 63 1.94 2.22 -1.37
N THR A 64 1.45 1.23 -0.61
CA THR A 64 1.89 -0.17 -0.76
C THR A 64 0.83 -0.96 -1.51
N LYS A 65 1.26 -1.82 -2.45
CA LYS A 65 0.35 -2.72 -3.17
C LYS A 65 -0.46 -3.60 -2.20
N LEU A 66 0.18 -4.04 -1.12
CA LEU A 66 -0.49 -4.87 -0.11
C LEU A 66 -1.51 -4.09 0.71
N GLY A 67 -1.30 -2.78 0.91
CA GLY A 67 -2.24 -1.95 1.66
C GLY A 67 -3.58 -1.77 0.95
N GLU A 68 -3.54 -1.55 -0.37
CA GLU A 68 -4.74 -1.54 -1.21
C GLU A 68 -5.42 -2.91 -1.25
N CYS A 69 -4.66 -4.00 -1.35
CA CYS A 69 -5.21 -5.35 -1.34
C CYS A 69 -5.88 -5.72 -0.01
N THR A 70 -5.31 -5.31 1.13
CA THR A 70 -5.81 -5.67 2.47
C THR A 70 -7.23 -5.14 2.72
N ILE A 71 -7.57 -3.98 2.16
CA ILE A 71 -8.92 -3.39 2.27
C ILE A 71 -9.95 -4.17 1.43
N HIS A 72 -9.52 -4.89 0.40
CA HIS A 72 -10.41 -5.58 -0.55
C HIS A 72 -10.37 -7.11 -0.47
N LEU A 73 -9.75 -7.69 0.56
CA LEU A 73 -9.66 -9.15 0.71
C LEU A 73 -11.05 -9.78 0.84
N LYS A 74 -11.50 -10.48 -0.21
CA LYS A 74 -12.73 -11.28 -0.20
C LYS A 74 -12.43 -12.73 0.20
N PRO A 75 -13.28 -13.37 1.03
CA PRO A 75 -13.14 -14.79 1.35
C PRO A 75 -13.07 -15.66 0.09
N GLY A 76 -12.11 -16.59 0.01
CA GLY A 76 -11.90 -17.47 -1.15
C GLY A 76 -11.01 -16.90 -2.27
N ALA A 77 -10.32 -15.76 -2.05
CA ALA A 77 -9.38 -15.23 -3.01
C ALA A 77 -8.14 -16.13 -3.17
N VAL A 78 -7.82 -16.51 -4.41
CA VAL A 78 -6.60 -17.26 -4.74
C VAL A 78 -5.46 -16.27 -4.97
N PRO A 79 -4.27 -16.46 -4.36
CA PRO A 79 -3.11 -15.63 -4.64
C PRO A 79 -2.66 -15.79 -6.09
N THR A 80 -2.91 -14.78 -6.92
CA THR A 80 -2.38 -14.71 -8.27
C THR A 80 -1.12 -13.84 -8.26
N LEU A 81 0.05 -14.46 -8.50
CA LEU A 81 1.30 -13.73 -8.72
C LEU A 81 1.19 -12.98 -10.05
N HIS A 82 0.87 -11.69 -9.97
CA HIS A 82 0.93 -10.82 -11.14
C HIS A 82 2.40 -10.51 -11.40
N PRO A 83 2.90 -10.69 -12.64
CA PRO A 83 4.22 -10.20 -13.00
C PRO A 83 4.27 -8.70 -12.69
N VAL A 84 5.42 -8.25 -12.19
CA VAL A 84 5.64 -6.85 -11.86
C VAL A 84 5.57 -6.03 -13.15
N LYS A 85 4.39 -5.48 -13.47
CA LYS A 85 4.28 -4.35 -14.39
C LYS A 85 4.70 -3.10 -13.62
N CYS A 86 6.00 -2.80 -13.66
CA CYS A 86 6.52 -1.50 -13.28
C CYS A 86 6.87 -0.75 -14.55
N GLU A 87 5.86 -0.18 -15.20
CA GLU A 87 6.08 1.08 -15.92
C GLU A 87 5.34 2.14 -15.09
N PRO A 88 6.07 3.00 -14.37
CA PRO A 88 5.44 4.15 -13.74
C PRO A 88 4.87 5.01 -14.87
N PHE A 89 3.55 5.25 -14.87
CA PHE A 89 2.88 6.10 -15.86
C PHE A 89 3.55 7.48 -15.98
N ALA A 90 3.99 8.04 -14.86
CA ALA A 90 4.74 9.30 -14.81
C ALA A 90 6.14 9.24 -15.45
N LEU A 91 6.71 8.05 -15.64
CA LEU A 91 7.97 7.86 -16.36
C LEU A 91 7.72 7.87 -17.88
N HIS A 92 6.56 7.39 -18.34
CA HIS A 92 6.18 7.34 -19.75
C HIS A 92 6.08 8.76 -20.33
N ASP A 93 5.33 9.65 -19.66
CA ASP A 93 5.18 11.06 -20.08
C ASP A 93 6.54 11.79 -20.14
N LYS A 94 7.44 11.46 -19.22
CA LYS A 94 8.77 12.07 -19.16
C LYS A 94 9.70 11.53 -20.26
N LEU A 95 9.64 10.24 -20.56
CA LEU A 95 10.38 9.61 -21.65
C LEU A 95 9.89 10.11 -23.01
N GLU A 96 8.59 10.26 -23.22
CA GLU A 96 8.03 10.84 -24.44
C GLU A 96 8.50 12.29 -24.64
N SER A 97 8.44 13.11 -23.58
CA SER A 97 8.93 14.48 -23.64
C SER A 97 10.44 14.57 -23.91
N GLU A 98 11.25 13.69 -23.34
CA GLU A 98 12.70 13.63 -23.61
C GLU A 98 13.00 13.14 -25.03
N LEU A 99 12.19 12.21 -25.57
CA LEU A 99 12.30 11.71 -26.95
C LEU A 99 12.02 12.82 -27.97
N GLU A 100 10.92 13.56 -27.78
CA GLU A 100 10.56 14.70 -28.65
C GLU A 100 11.65 15.78 -28.66
N GLN A 101 12.29 16.04 -27.52
CA GLN A 101 13.40 16.99 -27.43
C GLN A 101 14.64 16.50 -28.18
N LEU A 102 14.97 15.22 -28.09
CA LEU A 102 16.11 14.64 -28.80
C LEU A 102 15.89 14.61 -30.31
N GLU A 103 14.68 14.31 -30.77
CA GLU A 103 14.33 14.35 -32.19
C GLU A 103 14.43 15.78 -32.75
N LYS A 104 13.91 16.77 -32.03
CA LYS A 104 13.99 18.18 -32.42
C LYS A 104 15.43 18.71 -32.47
N ASN A 105 16.31 18.21 -31.62
CA ASN A 105 17.75 18.55 -31.63
C ASN A 105 18.53 17.83 -32.73
N ARG A 106 17.95 16.80 -33.37
CA ARG A 106 18.58 16.04 -34.46
C ARG A 106 18.25 16.62 -35.85
N GLU A 107 17.24 17.48 -35.93
CA GLU A 107 16.82 18.18 -37.16
C GLU A 107 17.42 19.59 -37.31
N LEU A 108 18.33 19.99 -36.41
CA LEU A 108 19.15 21.22 -36.47
C LEU A 108 20.61 20.88 -36.80
#